data_AF-A0A2R6R3T8-F1
#
_entry.id   AF-A0A2R6R3T8-F1
#
_cell.length_a   1.000
_cell.length_b   1.000
_cell.length_c   1.000
_cell.angle_alpha   90.00
_cell.angle_beta   90.00
_cell.angle_gamma   90.00
#
_symmetry.space_group_name_H-M   'P 1'
#
loop_
_entity.id
_entity.type
_entity.pdbx_description
1 polymer ?
#
loop_
_entity_poly.entity_id
_entity_poly.type
_entity_poly.pdbx_seq_one_letter_code
_entity_poly.pdbx_strand_id
1 'polypeptide(L)'
;MARASHDHESKAGAFFMATLVMWAVSIFFEILFNRRTELVWVVAGFCFYQSANWVIRNWVSRDPLFVNTCVSLLHSSITSASVVFILVNQWMTKGSYEIFEHSQLFGGTWPWAYQALCFSCGYFAYDQLDMLRYRLYGGWIPSILLHHLILLVCFTLALYRNVTINYLILTLICELHSIFLHIRKVRRMAGVRDADSKIVKVEWVLNLSTFVFTRFGSHILITIKLIKDAPKFGKGVELPLALFGMAAMNLLNIFLGIDLFSAYRREKNSQQNCHNHHE
;
A
#
# COMPACT_ATOMS: atom_id res chain seq x y z
N MET A 1 7.40 30.70 10.30
CA MET A 1 7.51 29.31 9.78
C MET A 1 6.23 28.50 9.99
N ALA A 2 5.67 28.37 11.21
CA ALA A 2 4.47 27.56 11.47
C ALA A 2 3.20 27.95 10.67
N ARG A 3 3.03 29.24 10.34
CA ARG A 3 1.88 29.72 9.57
C ARG A 3 1.94 29.32 8.09
N ALA A 4 3.15 29.23 7.53
CA ALA A 4 3.36 28.80 6.15
C ALA A 4 3.21 27.28 6.01
N SER A 5 3.71 26.49 6.97
CA SER A 5 3.54 25.03 6.97
C SER A 5 2.07 24.63 7.07
N HIS A 6 1.29 25.32 7.92
CA HIS A 6 -0.14 25.05 8.07
C HIS A 6 -0.96 25.43 6.81
N ASP A 7 -0.58 26.49 6.09
CA ASP A 7 -1.24 26.87 4.83
C ASP A 7 -0.96 25.85 3.70
N HIS A 8 0.27 25.35 3.62
CA HIS A 8 0.64 24.30 2.66
C HIS A 8 -0.08 22.97 2.95
N GLU A 9 -0.17 22.54 4.22
CA GLU A 9 -0.91 21.33 4.60
C GLU A 9 -2.41 21.43 4.28
N SER A 10 -3.00 22.63 4.44
CA SER A 10 -4.39 22.91 4.09
C SER A 10 -4.63 22.76 2.58
N LYS A 11 -3.76 23.34 1.75
CA LYS A 11 -3.84 23.27 0.28
C LYS A 11 -3.65 21.83 -0.22
N ALA A 12 -2.66 21.11 0.32
CA ALA A 12 -2.45 19.71 -0.02
C ALA A 12 -3.67 18.85 0.35
N GLY A 13 -4.22 19.04 1.56
CA GLY A 13 -5.43 18.34 1.99
C GLY A 13 -6.62 18.57 1.07
N ALA A 14 -6.86 19.83 0.65
CA ALA A 14 -7.92 20.16 -0.29
C ALA A 14 -7.74 19.47 -1.65
N PHE A 15 -6.50 19.44 -2.18
CA PHE A 15 -6.19 18.75 -3.43
C PHE A 15 -6.50 17.25 -3.35
N PHE A 16 -6.01 16.56 -2.33
CA PHE A 16 -6.22 15.11 -2.17
C PHE A 16 -7.68 14.76 -1.82
N MET A 17 -8.41 15.67 -1.18
CA MET A 17 -9.86 15.50 -0.98
C MET A 17 -10.61 15.62 -2.30
N ALA A 18 -10.29 16.64 -3.11
CA ALA A 18 -10.94 16.85 -4.40
C ALA A 18 -10.71 15.65 -5.35
N THR A 19 -9.48 15.13 -5.42
CA THR A 19 -9.18 13.95 -6.24
C THR A 19 -9.90 12.70 -5.73
N LEU A 20 -10.01 12.50 -4.42
CA LEU A 20 -10.77 11.40 -3.84
C LEU A 20 -12.26 11.48 -4.16
N VAL A 21 -12.85 12.68 -4.08
CA VAL A 21 -14.27 12.89 -4.43
C VAL A 21 -14.50 12.63 -5.91
N MET A 22 -13.65 13.16 -6.80
CA MET A 22 -13.76 12.90 -8.25
C MET A 22 -13.62 11.41 -8.56
N TRP A 23 -12.67 10.72 -7.90
CA TRP A 23 -12.50 9.28 -8.03
C TRP A 23 -13.75 8.51 -7.58
N ALA A 24 -14.32 8.85 -6.42
CA ALA A 24 -15.52 8.21 -5.91
C ALA A 24 -16.72 8.41 -6.86
N VAL A 25 -16.92 9.64 -7.36
CA VAL A 25 -17.96 9.93 -8.36
C VAL A 25 -17.78 9.07 -9.61
N SER A 26 -16.54 8.90 -10.10
CA SER A 26 -16.27 8.02 -11.23
C SER A 26 -16.65 6.56 -10.96
N ILE A 27 -16.28 6.00 -9.81
CA ILE A 27 -16.64 4.62 -9.43
C ILE A 27 -18.16 4.45 -9.36
N PHE A 28 -18.85 5.36 -8.67
CA PHE A 28 -20.31 5.30 -8.57
C PHE A 28 -20.99 5.46 -9.93
N PHE A 29 -20.43 6.29 -10.81
CA PHE A 29 -20.94 6.44 -12.16
C PHE A 29 -20.87 5.11 -12.94
N GLU A 30 -19.73 4.43 -12.89
CA GLU A 30 -19.55 3.13 -13.56
C GLU A 30 -20.50 2.06 -13.00
N ILE A 31 -20.72 2.04 -11.68
CA ILE A 31 -21.63 1.08 -11.03
C ILE A 31 -23.09 1.36 -11.41
N LEU A 32 -23.54 2.61 -11.27
CA LEU A 32 -24.95 2.97 -11.38
C LEU A 32 -25.42 3.13 -12.83
N PHE A 33 -24.63 3.81 -13.66
CA PHE A 33 -25.03 4.15 -15.03
C PHE A 33 -24.51 3.13 -16.04
N ASN A 34 -23.25 2.68 -15.90
CA ASN A 34 -22.68 1.67 -16.81
C ASN A 34 -22.92 0.22 -16.34
N ARG A 35 -23.61 0.03 -15.21
CA ARG A 35 -24.00 -1.28 -14.64
C ARG A 35 -22.82 -2.24 -14.42
N ARG A 36 -21.63 -1.70 -14.11
CA ARG A 36 -20.42 -2.46 -13.78
C ARG A 36 -20.49 -3.01 -12.34
N THR A 37 -21.35 -4.00 -12.11
CA THR A 37 -21.64 -4.54 -10.76
C THR A 37 -20.43 -5.18 -10.08
N GLU A 38 -19.43 -5.61 -10.84
CA GLU A 38 -18.18 -6.15 -10.30
C GLU A 38 -17.38 -5.11 -9.50
N LEU A 39 -17.59 -3.81 -9.73
CA LEU A 39 -16.93 -2.74 -8.95
C LEU A 39 -17.54 -2.57 -7.56
N VAL A 40 -18.66 -3.23 -7.23
CA VAL A 40 -19.26 -3.21 -5.89
C VAL A 40 -18.28 -3.75 -4.83
N TRP A 41 -17.32 -4.61 -5.21
CA TRP A 41 -16.25 -5.07 -4.33
C TRP A 41 -15.35 -3.93 -3.81
N VAL A 42 -15.24 -2.82 -4.56
CA VAL A 42 -14.53 -1.60 -4.10
C VAL A 42 -15.28 -0.95 -2.94
N VAL A 43 -16.60 -0.80 -3.09
CA VAL A 43 -17.48 -0.24 -2.06
C VAL A 43 -17.50 -1.16 -0.82
N ALA A 44 -17.57 -2.48 -1.03
CA ALA A 44 -17.50 -3.45 0.05
C ALA A 44 -16.19 -3.36 0.84
N GLY A 45 -15.05 -3.23 0.14
CA GLY A 45 -13.74 -3.00 0.78
C GLY A 45 -13.73 -1.72 1.61
N PHE A 46 -14.19 -0.60 1.04
CA PHE A 46 -14.30 0.67 1.77
C PHE A 46 -15.14 0.53 3.06
N CYS A 47 -16.34 -0.05 2.94
CA CYS A 47 -17.25 -0.25 4.08
C CYS A 47 -16.65 -1.17 5.14
N PHE A 48 -15.95 -2.23 4.74
CA PHE A 48 -15.28 -3.15 5.66
C PHE A 48 -14.23 -2.43 6.51
N TYR A 49 -13.32 -1.68 5.89
CA TYR A 49 -12.27 -0.96 6.64
C TYR A 49 -12.81 0.22 7.45
N GLN A 50 -13.86 0.89 6.97
CA GLN A 50 -14.57 1.90 7.75
C GLN A 50 -15.22 1.31 9.00
N SER A 51 -15.77 0.09 8.90
CA SER A 51 -16.33 -0.64 10.04
C SER A 51 -15.22 -1.08 11.00
N ALA A 52 -14.09 -1.57 10.49
CA ALA A 52 -12.93 -1.91 11.31
C ALA A 52 -12.38 -0.70 12.08
N ASN A 53 -12.29 0.48 11.45
CA ASN A 53 -11.95 1.74 12.12
C ASN A 53 -12.91 2.02 13.28
N TRP A 54 -14.21 1.95 13.01
CA TRP A 54 -15.23 2.19 14.03
C TRP A 54 -15.07 1.22 15.21
N VAL A 55 -14.84 -0.07 14.95
CA VAL A 55 -14.58 -1.05 16.02
C VAL A 55 -13.32 -0.69 16.82
N ILE A 56 -12.17 -0.52 16.16
CA ILE A 56 -10.90 -0.23 16.86
C ILE A 56 -11.00 1.08 17.65
N ARG A 57 -11.66 2.10 17.09
CA ARG A 57 -11.83 3.42 17.71
C ARG A 57 -12.66 3.37 18.99
N ASN A 58 -13.71 2.54 19.02
CA ASN A 58 -14.62 2.45 20.16
C ASN A 58 -14.11 1.49 21.24
N TRP A 59 -13.41 0.42 20.85
CA TRP A 59 -13.08 -0.68 21.76
C TRP A 59 -11.60 -0.77 22.15
N VAL A 60 -10.68 -0.17 21.37
CA VAL A 60 -9.23 -0.32 21.59
C VAL A 60 -8.54 1.01 21.91
N SER A 61 -8.68 2.03 21.05
CA SER A 61 -8.03 3.32 21.26
C SER A 61 -8.73 4.43 20.50
N ARG A 62 -8.81 5.63 21.07
CA ARG A 62 -9.36 6.82 20.40
C ARG A 62 -8.31 7.61 19.61
N ASP A 63 -7.02 7.30 19.78
CA ASP A 63 -5.93 7.98 19.07
C ASP A 63 -6.04 7.71 17.56
N PRO A 64 -6.25 8.73 16.72
CA PRO A 64 -6.45 8.52 15.29
C PRO A 64 -5.28 7.82 14.59
N LEU A 65 -4.04 8.13 14.99
CA LEU A 65 -2.85 7.51 14.39
C LEU A 65 -2.76 6.01 14.73
N PHE A 66 -3.08 5.64 15.98
CA PHE A 66 -3.17 4.26 16.41
C PHE A 66 -4.24 3.50 15.64
N VAL A 67 -5.47 4.04 15.59
CA VAL A 67 -6.60 3.42 14.86
C VAL A 67 -6.24 3.21 13.39
N ASN A 68 -5.74 4.25 12.73
CA ASN A 68 -5.31 4.19 11.34
C ASN A 68 -4.29 3.06 11.12
N THR A 69 -3.24 3.03 11.94
CA THR A 69 -2.18 2.01 11.82
C THR A 69 -2.71 0.59 12.05
N CYS A 70 -3.64 0.38 12.97
CA CYS A 70 -4.28 -0.93 13.17
C CYS A 70 -5.12 -1.36 11.97
N VAL A 71 -5.85 -0.43 11.35
CA VAL A 71 -6.61 -0.72 10.13
C VAL A 71 -5.67 -1.00 8.95
N SER A 72 -4.56 -0.27 8.83
CA SER A 72 -3.51 -0.56 7.84
C SER A 72 -2.83 -1.91 8.07
N LEU A 73 -2.64 -2.33 9.33
CA LEU A 73 -2.17 -3.67 9.66
C LEU A 73 -3.18 -4.74 9.20
N LEU A 74 -4.47 -4.51 9.44
CA LEU A 74 -5.52 -5.41 8.96
C LEU A 74 -5.51 -5.51 7.44
N HIS A 75 -5.37 -4.38 6.74
CA HIS A 75 -5.27 -4.36 5.29
C HIS A 75 -4.08 -5.15 4.77
N SER A 76 -2.87 -4.78 5.20
CA SER A 76 -1.65 -5.45 4.76
C SER A 76 -1.68 -6.95 5.05
N SER A 77 -2.29 -7.39 6.16
CA SER A 77 -2.48 -8.81 6.48
C SER A 77 -3.42 -9.51 5.51
N ILE A 78 -4.61 -8.94 5.26
CA ILE A 78 -5.61 -9.51 4.34
C ILE A 78 -5.05 -9.56 2.91
N THR A 79 -4.51 -8.44 2.42
CA THR A 79 -3.97 -8.33 1.06
C THR A 79 -2.80 -9.28 0.85
N SER A 80 -1.88 -9.37 1.81
CA SER A 80 -0.77 -10.34 1.72
C SER A 80 -1.26 -11.78 1.68
N ALA A 81 -2.24 -12.14 2.52
CA ALA A 81 -2.83 -13.48 2.50
C ALA A 81 -3.50 -13.78 1.15
N SER A 82 -4.25 -12.81 0.59
CA SER A 82 -4.86 -12.94 -0.74
C SER A 82 -3.83 -13.08 -1.85
N VAL A 83 -2.77 -12.26 -1.86
CA VAL A 83 -1.70 -12.33 -2.86
C VAL A 83 -0.98 -13.67 -2.80
N VAL A 84 -0.58 -14.12 -1.60
CA VAL A 84 0.07 -15.43 -1.42
C VAL A 84 -0.85 -16.55 -1.88
N PHE A 85 -2.14 -16.51 -1.52
CA PHE A 85 -3.12 -17.50 -1.97
C PHE A 85 -3.25 -17.54 -3.49
N ILE A 86 -3.38 -16.38 -4.15
CA ILE A 86 -3.47 -16.28 -5.61
C ILE A 86 -2.21 -16.87 -6.26
N LEU A 87 -1.02 -16.48 -5.79
CA LEU A 87 0.25 -16.93 -6.36
C LEU A 87 0.48 -18.43 -6.17
N VAL A 88 0.21 -18.98 -4.98
CA VAL A 88 0.30 -20.42 -4.73
C VAL A 88 -0.68 -21.18 -5.62
N ASN A 89 -1.94 -20.71 -5.73
CA ASN A 89 -2.93 -21.36 -6.58
C ASN A 89 -2.50 -21.35 -8.06
N GLN A 90 -1.97 -20.22 -8.56
CA GLN A 90 -1.44 -20.15 -9.92
C GLN A 90 -0.22 -21.05 -10.12
N TRP A 91 0.70 -21.08 -9.17
CA TRP A 91 1.88 -21.95 -9.20
C TRP A 91 1.52 -23.41 -9.31
N MET A 92 0.54 -23.85 -8.51
CA MET A 92 0.08 -25.23 -8.52
C MET A 92 -0.65 -25.62 -9.81
N THR A 93 -1.28 -24.66 -10.49
CA THR A 93 -2.11 -24.95 -11.67
C THR A 93 -1.35 -24.84 -12.99
N LYS A 94 -0.42 -23.88 -13.12
CA LYS A 94 0.26 -23.53 -14.40
C LYS A 94 1.78 -23.65 -14.36
N GLY A 95 2.36 -23.98 -13.20
CA GLY A 95 3.81 -23.99 -13.02
C GLY A 95 4.42 -22.57 -12.98
N SER A 96 5.73 -22.50 -12.74
CA SER A 96 6.42 -21.25 -12.39
C SER A 96 6.65 -20.28 -13.55
N TYR A 97 6.85 -20.79 -14.75
CA TYR A 97 7.27 -19.99 -15.91
C TYR A 97 6.06 -19.32 -16.60
N GLU A 98 4.96 -20.05 -16.76
CA GLU A 98 3.76 -19.58 -17.47
C GLU A 98 3.07 -18.42 -16.75
N ILE A 99 3.20 -18.32 -15.42
CA ILE A 99 2.62 -17.25 -14.61
C ILE A 99 3.12 -15.87 -15.03
N PHE A 100 4.37 -15.79 -15.49
CA PHE A 100 5.00 -14.52 -15.85
C PHE A 100 4.86 -14.19 -17.34
N GLU A 101 4.11 -14.96 -18.12
CA GLU A 101 3.87 -14.63 -19.52
C GLU A 101 3.08 -13.33 -19.69
N HIS A 102 3.39 -12.58 -20.76
CA HIS A 102 2.71 -11.30 -21.03
C HIS A 102 1.20 -11.47 -21.17
N SER A 103 0.75 -12.52 -21.87
CA SER A 103 -0.68 -12.83 -22.06
C SER A 103 -1.40 -13.02 -20.72
N GLN A 104 -0.77 -13.71 -19.77
CA GLN A 104 -1.29 -13.90 -18.42
C GLN A 104 -1.27 -12.60 -17.61
N LEU A 105 -0.20 -11.82 -17.68
CA LEU A 105 -0.04 -10.63 -16.83
C LEU A 105 -0.82 -9.41 -17.32
N PHE A 106 -0.96 -9.25 -18.64
CA PHE A 106 -1.64 -8.11 -19.27
C PHE A 106 -3.12 -8.36 -19.52
N GLY A 107 -3.46 -9.44 -20.24
CA GLY A 107 -4.84 -9.73 -20.65
C GLY A 107 -5.57 -10.73 -19.76
N GLY A 108 -4.82 -11.54 -19.01
CA GLY A 108 -5.37 -12.49 -18.05
C GLY A 108 -5.77 -11.84 -16.74
N THR A 109 -6.70 -12.48 -16.04
CA THR A 109 -7.04 -12.18 -14.64
C THR A 109 -7.02 -13.49 -13.86
N TRP A 110 -6.12 -13.61 -12.89
CA TRP A 110 -6.08 -14.81 -12.06
C TRP A 110 -7.34 -14.88 -11.20
N PRO A 111 -7.82 -16.10 -10.86
CA PRO A 111 -8.89 -16.28 -9.89
C PRO A 111 -8.61 -15.45 -8.63
N TRP A 112 -9.61 -14.69 -8.17
CA TRP A 112 -9.57 -13.80 -7.00
C TRP A 112 -8.73 -12.51 -7.16
N ALA A 113 -7.96 -12.35 -8.24
CA ALA A 113 -7.14 -11.15 -8.46
C ALA A 113 -7.99 -9.89 -8.59
N TYR A 114 -9.09 -9.95 -9.35
CA TYR A 114 -9.98 -8.81 -9.53
C TYR A 114 -10.56 -8.34 -8.19
N GLN A 115 -11.11 -9.27 -7.40
CA GLN A 115 -11.71 -8.99 -6.11
C GLN A 115 -10.68 -8.47 -5.10
N ALA A 116 -9.49 -9.09 -5.03
CA ALA A 116 -8.40 -8.63 -4.17
C ALA A 116 -7.96 -7.20 -4.51
N LEU A 117 -7.88 -6.87 -5.81
CA LEU A 117 -7.53 -5.54 -6.28
C LEU A 117 -8.65 -4.53 -5.97
N CYS A 118 -9.92 -4.88 -6.18
CA CYS A 118 -11.07 -4.05 -5.79
C CYS A 118 -11.10 -3.77 -4.28
N PHE A 119 -10.94 -4.80 -3.46
CA PHE A 119 -10.96 -4.69 -2.01
C PHE A 119 -9.82 -3.81 -1.50
N SER A 120 -8.63 -3.94 -2.10
CA SER A 120 -7.48 -3.08 -1.82
C SER A 120 -7.72 -1.64 -2.29
N CYS A 121 -8.35 -1.44 -3.44
CA CYS A 121 -8.73 -0.12 -3.93
C CYS A 121 -9.69 0.59 -2.95
N GLY A 122 -10.67 -0.15 -2.43
CA GLY A 122 -11.59 0.33 -1.38
C GLY A 122 -10.87 0.74 -0.10
N TYR A 123 -9.87 -0.04 0.33
CA TYR A 123 -8.99 0.34 1.44
C TYR A 123 -8.27 1.66 1.19
N PHE A 124 -7.57 1.80 0.05
CA PHE A 124 -6.76 3.00 -0.21
C PHE A 124 -7.59 4.28 -0.20
N ALA A 125 -8.83 4.21 -0.68
CA ALA A 125 -9.79 5.30 -0.65
C ALA A 125 -10.26 5.63 0.78
N TYR A 126 -10.61 4.61 1.56
CA TYR A 126 -10.98 4.78 2.98
C TYR A 126 -9.81 5.37 3.78
N ASP A 127 -8.60 4.85 3.60
CA ASP A 127 -7.43 5.25 4.37
C ASP A 127 -6.98 6.68 4.00
N GLN A 128 -7.09 7.05 2.72
CA GLN A 128 -6.90 8.44 2.29
C GLN A 128 -7.93 9.37 2.95
N LEU A 129 -9.21 8.98 3.03
CA LEU A 129 -10.22 9.77 3.71
C LEU A 129 -9.93 9.93 5.21
N ASP A 130 -9.54 8.84 5.89
CA ASP A 130 -9.21 8.84 7.31
C ASP A 130 -7.99 9.74 7.59
N MET A 131 -6.93 9.62 6.79
CA MET A 131 -5.75 10.48 6.87
C MET A 131 -6.09 11.96 6.66
N LEU A 132 -6.96 12.28 5.69
CA LEU A 132 -7.40 13.66 5.44
C LEU A 132 -8.24 14.22 6.58
N ARG A 133 -9.16 13.40 7.13
CA ARG A 133 -10.06 13.80 8.21
C ARG A 133 -9.32 14.09 9.51
N TYR A 134 -8.32 13.27 9.83
CA TYR A 134 -7.55 13.37 11.07
C TYR A 134 -6.18 14.03 10.89
N ARG A 135 -5.89 14.58 9.69
CA ARG A 135 -4.62 15.24 9.34
C ARG A 135 -3.40 14.39 9.67
N LEU A 136 -3.45 13.11 9.31
CA LEU A 136 -2.36 12.13 9.54
C LEU A 136 -1.28 12.18 8.46
N TYR A 137 -1.08 13.35 7.86
CA TYR A 137 -0.14 13.59 6.77
C TYR A 137 0.68 14.83 7.09
N GLY A 138 1.89 14.93 6.53
CA GLY A 138 2.77 16.07 6.77
C GLY A 138 3.75 16.29 5.62
N GLY A 139 4.30 17.50 5.58
CA GLY A 139 5.24 17.95 4.55
C GLY A 139 4.54 18.62 3.35
N TRP A 140 5.35 19.23 2.49
CA TRP A 140 4.86 19.95 1.31
C TRP A 140 4.22 19.03 0.27
N ILE A 141 4.80 17.85 0.07
CA ILE A 141 4.25 16.77 -0.74
C ILE A 141 4.12 15.55 0.18
N PRO A 142 2.93 15.30 0.75
CA PRO A 142 2.73 14.17 1.64
C PRO A 142 2.90 12.85 0.88
N SER A 143 4.04 12.18 1.08
CA SER A 143 4.43 10.98 0.34
C SER A 143 3.39 9.86 0.45
N ILE A 144 2.76 9.73 1.62
CA ILE A 144 1.70 8.74 1.86
C ILE A 144 0.40 9.05 1.09
N LEU A 145 -0.02 10.32 1.01
CA LEU A 145 -1.21 10.67 0.20
C LEU A 145 -0.91 10.51 -1.30
N LEU A 146 0.31 10.85 -1.73
CA LEU A 146 0.74 10.63 -3.11
C LEU A 146 0.76 9.14 -3.48
N HIS A 147 1.24 8.28 -2.56
CA HIS A 147 1.20 6.83 -2.70
C HIS A 147 -0.24 6.33 -2.95
N HIS A 148 -1.20 6.79 -2.14
CA HIS A 148 -2.61 6.39 -2.28
C HIS A 148 -3.20 6.87 -3.59
N LEU A 149 -2.94 8.12 -3.98
CA LEU A 149 -3.42 8.66 -5.24
C LEU A 149 -2.91 7.85 -6.45
N ILE A 150 -1.62 7.52 -6.48
CA ILE A 150 -1.03 6.71 -7.55
C ILE A 150 -1.69 5.33 -7.61
N LEU A 151 -1.84 4.66 -6.46
CA LEU A 151 -2.49 3.36 -6.39
C LEU A 151 -3.94 3.41 -6.83
N LEU A 152 -4.71 4.40 -6.39
CA LEU A 152 -6.10 4.59 -6.81
C LEU A 152 -6.21 4.76 -8.32
N VAL A 153 -5.37 5.61 -8.93
CA VAL A 153 -5.36 5.83 -10.39
C VAL A 153 -4.98 4.56 -11.14
N CYS A 154 -3.88 3.89 -10.77
CA CYS A 154 -3.41 2.69 -11.45
C CYS A 154 -4.38 1.51 -11.30
N PHE A 155 -4.92 1.28 -10.09
CA PHE A 155 -5.84 0.18 -9.82
C PHE A 155 -7.16 0.39 -10.55
N THR A 156 -7.70 1.60 -10.50
CA THR A 156 -8.98 1.90 -11.14
C THR A 156 -8.89 1.79 -12.65
N LEU A 157 -7.80 2.26 -13.27
CA LEU A 157 -7.62 2.06 -14.71
C LEU A 157 -7.59 0.57 -15.06
N ALA A 158 -6.83 -0.24 -14.32
CA ALA A 158 -6.75 -1.68 -14.52
C ALA A 158 -8.11 -2.37 -14.36
N LEU A 159 -8.91 -1.97 -13.36
CA LEU A 159 -10.25 -2.48 -13.12
C LEU A 159 -11.25 -2.08 -14.22
N TYR A 160 -11.18 -0.83 -14.70
CA TYR A 160 -12.06 -0.32 -15.77
C TYR A 160 -11.77 -0.99 -17.11
N ARG A 161 -10.48 -1.17 -17.43
CA ARG A 161 -10.01 -1.75 -18.69
C ARG A 161 -9.88 -3.27 -18.65
N ASN A 162 -9.94 -3.88 -17.47
CA ASN A 162 -9.72 -5.29 -17.22
C ASN A 162 -8.39 -5.81 -17.81
N VAL A 163 -7.34 -5.02 -17.64
CA VAL A 163 -5.97 -5.33 -18.07
C VAL A 163 -4.99 -5.02 -16.94
N THR A 164 -3.80 -5.61 -16.99
CA THR A 164 -2.68 -5.41 -16.04
C THR A 164 -3.00 -5.70 -14.57
N ILE A 165 -4.15 -6.30 -14.27
CA ILE A 165 -4.57 -6.67 -12.90
C ILE A 165 -3.53 -7.59 -12.25
N ASN A 166 -3.05 -8.60 -12.98
CA ASN A 166 -2.06 -9.53 -12.47
C ASN A 166 -0.69 -8.86 -12.22
N TYR A 167 -0.30 -7.87 -13.03
CA TYR A 167 0.85 -7.02 -12.72
C TYR A 167 0.68 -6.29 -11.37
N LEU A 168 -0.50 -5.75 -11.09
CA LEU A 168 -0.78 -5.06 -9.84
C LEU A 168 -0.87 -6.01 -8.63
N ILE A 169 -1.36 -7.24 -8.82
CA ILE A 169 -1.28 -8.28 -7.77
C ILE A 169 0.18 -8.61 -7.43
N LEU A 170 1.06 -8.68 -8.43
CA LEU A 170 2.49 -8.88 -8.18
C LEU A 170 3.12 -7.70 -7.43
N THR A 171 2.72 -6.45 -7.72
CA THR A 171 3.26 -5.29 -6.99
C THR A 171 2.80 -5.26 -5.54
N LEU A 172 1.60 -5.77 -5.23
CA LEU A 172 1.05 -5.92 -3.87
C LEU A 172 1.77 -6.93 -2.99
N ILE A 173 2.75 -7.70 -3.51
CA ILE A 173 3.68 -8.48 -2.67
C ILE A 173 4.37 -7.58 -1.63
N CYS A 174 4.53 -6.28 -1.91
CA CYS A 174 5.09 -5.31 -0.98
C CYS A 174 4.30 -5.16 0.34
N GLU A 175 3.04 -5.58 0.37
CA GLU A 175 2.23 -5.53 1.60
C GLU A 175 2.72 -6.51 2.66
N LEU A 176 3.49 -7.55 2.29
CA LEU A 176 4.14 -8.43 3.24
C LEU A 176 5.11 -7.65 4.15
N HIS A 177 5.83 -6.68 3.59
CA HIS A 177 6.66 -5.78 4.38
C HIS A 177 5.82 -4.85 5.25
N SER A 178 4.70 -4.34 4.72
CA SER A 178 3.80 -3.43 5.46
C SER A 178 3.30 -4.06 6.76
N ILE A 179 3.06 -5.38 6.81
CA ILE A 179 2.70 -6.10 8.05
C ILE A 179 3.73 -5.84 9.16
N PHE A 180 5.01 -6.11 8.89
CA PHE A 180 6.08 -5.94 9.88
C PHE A 180 6.26 -4.48 10.28
N LEU A 181 6.12 -3.57 9.32
CA LEU A 181 6.18 -2.13 9.58
C LEU A 181 5.05 -1.70 10.52
N HIS A 182 3.82 -2.13 10.27
CA HIS A 182 2.66 -1.76 11.08
C HIS A 182 2.66 -2.44 12.44
N ILE A 183 3.04 -3.71 12.56
CA ILE A 183 3.22 -4.40 13.86
C ILE A 183 4.21 -3.62 14.72
N ARG A 184 5.37 -3.26 14.16
CA ARG A 184 6.37 -2.48 14.88
C ARG A 184 5.84 -1.10 15.28
N LYS A 185 5.10 -0.42 14.39
CA LYS A 185 4.50 0.89 14.69
C LYS A 185 3.47 0.78 15.82
N VAL A 186 2.56 -0.20 15.77
CA VAL A 186 1.55 -0.47 16.83
C VAL A 186 2.23 -0.77 18.16
N ARG A 187 3.22 -1.66 18.18
CA ARG A 187 3.98 -1.99 19.40
C ARG A 187 4.59 -0.74 20.04
N ARG A 188 5.23 0.11 19.23
CA ARG A 188 5.86 1.35 19.72
C ARG A 188 4.85 2.37 20.25
N MET A 189 3.66 2.44 19.65
CA MET A 189 2.57 3.29 20.12
C MET A 189 1.93 2.75 21.41
N ALA A 190 1.91 1.43 21.61
CA ALA A 190 1.48 0.80 22.85
C ALA A 190 2.47 0.93 24.02
N GLY A 191 3.57 1.67 23.84
CA GLY A 191 4.57 1.91 24.88
C GLY A 191 5.55 0.75 25.11
N VAL A 192 5.40 -0.37 24.40
CA VAL A 192 6.31 -1.52 24.49
C VAL A 192 7.59 -1.18 23.73
N ARG A 193 8.63 -0.72 24.46
CA ARG A 193 9.86 -0.17 23.88
C ARG A 193 11.13 -0.92 24.28
N ASP A 194 11.02 -2.11 24.89
CA ASP A 194 12.16 -2.88 25.39
C ASP A 194 13.12 -3.26 24.26
N ALA A 195 14.08 -2.36 24.01
CA ALA A 195 15.01 -2.41 22.89
C ALA A 195 16.02 -3.56 23.03
N ASP A 196 16.15 -4.13 24.23
CA ASP A 196 17.03 -5.25 24.52
C ASP A 196 16.37 -6.62 24.32
N SER A 197 15.06 -6.63 24.02
CA SER A 197 14.34 -7.87 23.77
C SER A 197 14.77 -8.52 22.45
N LYS A 198 14.96 -9.85 22.48
CA LYS A 198 15.15 -10.68 21.28
C LYS A 198 14.07 -10.43 20.23
N ILE A 199 12.86 -10.07 20.67
CA ILE A 199 11.70 -9.75 19.82
C ILE A 199 12.01 -8.55 18.93
N VAL A 200 12.59 -7.47 19.46
CA VAL A 200 12.90 -6.26 18.69
C VAL A 200 13.99 -6.52 17.64
N LYS A 201 14.97 -7.37 17.96
CA LYS A 201 16.00 -7.79 17.00
C LYS A 201 15.40 -8.60 15.85
N VAL A 202 14.54 -9.58 16.17
CA VAL A 202 13.83 -10.39 15.17
C VAL A 202 12.91 -9.52 14.30
N GLU A 203 12.14 -8.61 14.90
CA GLU A 203 11.30 -7.64 14.18
C GLU A 203 12.13 -6.84 13.17
N TRP A 204 13.30 -6.34 13.57
CA TRP A 204 14.18 -5.58 12.70
C TRP A 204 14.73 -6.40 11.53
N VAL A 205 15.17 -7.62 11.81
CA VAL A 205 15.67 -8.55 10.78
C VAL A 205 14.56 -8.86 9.78
N LEU A 206 13.35 -9.19 10.25
CA LEU A 206 12.19 -9.46 9.40
C LEU A 206 11.77 -8.23 8.61
N ASN A 207 11.73 -7.06 9.24
CA ASN A 207 11.34 -5.83 8.59
C ASN A 207 12.34 -5.41 7.51
N LEU A 208 13.66 -5.53 7.76
CA LEU A 208 14.68 -5.22 6.76
C LEU A 208 14.71 -6.27 5.64
N SER A 209 14.64 -7.56 5.96
CA SER A 209 14.68 -8.62 4.95
C SER A 209 13.47 -8.52 4.03
N THR A 210 12.26 -8.39 4.58
CA THR A 210 11.03 -8.23 3.80
C THR A 210 11.07 -6.96 2.95
N PHE A 211 11.62 -5.85 3.46
CA PHE A 211 11.78 -4.63 2.69
C PHE A 211 12.62 -4.85 1.42
N VAL A 212 13.77 -5.51 1.56
CA VAL A 212 14.67 -5.79 0.44
C VAL A 212 14.01 -6.72 -0.58
N PHE A 213 13.39 -7.82 -0.15
CA PHE A 213 12.85 -8.80 -1.08
C PHE A 213 11.50 -8.41 -1.68
N THR A 214 10.57 -7.92 -0.85
CA THR A 214 9.16 -7.73 -1.25
C THR A 214 8.85 -6.35 -1.80
N ARG A 215 9.72 -5.35 -1.57
CA ARG A 215 9.62 -4.02 -2.18
C ARG A 215 10.69 -3.83 -3.24
N PHE A 216 11.97 -3.82 -2.87
CA PHE A 216 13.03 -3.56 -3.85
C PHE A 216 13.16 -4.67 -4.90
N GLY A 217 13.38 -5.90 -4.48
CA GLY A 217 13.58 -7.04 -5.38
C GLY A 217 12.40 -7.23 -6.32
N SER A 218 11.20 -7.40 -5.76
CA SER A 218 9.98 -7.60 -6.55
C SER A 218 9.66 -6.42 -7.48
N HIS A 219 9.72 -5.15 -7.03
CA HIS A 219 9.37 -4.01 -7.87
C HIS A 219 10.40 -3.81 -8.99
N ILE A 220 11.69 -4.05 -8.74
CA ILE A 220 12.72 -4.06 -9.79
C ILE A 220 12.43 -5.15 -10.82
N LEU A 221 12.13 -6.38 -10.38
CA LEU A 221 11.81 -7.49 -11.29
C LEU A 221 10.57 -7.20 -12.13
N ILE A 222 9.52 -6.65 -11.52
CA ILE A 222 8.30 -6.25 -12.22
C ILE A 222 8.58 -5.11 -13.21
N THR A 223 9.43 -4.14 -12.84
CA THR A 223 9.83 -3.04 -13.73
C THR A 223 10.59 -3.57 -14.93
N ILE A 224 11.57 -4.46 -14.72
CA ILE A 224 12.31 -5.12 -15.80
C ILE A 224 11.34 -5.90 -16.70
N LYS A 225 10.39 -6.63 -16.10
CA LYS A 225 9.41 -7.40 -16.84
C LYS A 225 8.49 -6.51 -17.68
N LEU A 226 8.02 -5.40 -17.12
CA LEU A 226 7.20 -4.41 -17.81
C LEU A 226 7.95 -3.79 -18.99
N ILE A 227 9.23 -3.44 -18.82
CA ILE A 227 10.08 -2.91 -19.89
C ILE A 227 10.28 -3.94 -21.00
N LYS A 228 10.56 -5.21 -20.64
CA LYS A 228 10.69 -6.31 -21.62
C LYS A 228 9.40 -6.56 -22.40
N ASP A 229 8.26 -6.40 -21.74
CA ASP A 229 6.95 -6.56 -22.35
C ASP A 229 6.45 -5.30 -23.07
N ALA A 230 7.09 -4.15 -22.90
CA ALA A 230 6.64 -2.87 -23.46
C ALA A 230 6.32 -2.94 -24.97
N PRO A 231 7.11 -3.64 -25.83
CA PRO A 231 6.76 -3.78 -27.25
C PRO A 231 5.49 -4.57 -27.53
N LYS A 232 5.01 -5.37 -26.56
CA LYS A 232 3.80 -6.20 -26.65
C LYS A 232 2.54 -5.44 -26.20
N PHE A 233 2.70 -4.31 -25.51
CA PHE A 233 1.56 -3.45 -25.18
C PHE A 233 1.02 -2.82 -26.47
N GLY A 234 -0.31 -2.74 -26.56
CA GLY A 234 -0.97 -2.03 -27.65
C GLY A 234 -0.72 -0.51 -27.60
N LYS A 235 -1.21 0.19 -28.63
CA LYS A 235 -1.23 1.67 -28.62
C LYS A 235 -2.31 2.13 -27.65
N GLY A 236 -1.91 2.64 -26.49
CA GLY A 236 -2.83 3.09 -25.45
C GLY A 236 -2.15 3.72 -24.25
N VAL A 237 -2.95 4.06 -23.24
CA VAL A 237 -2.49 4.73 -22.01
C VAL A 237 -1.94 3.77 -20.95
N GLU A 238 -2.13 2.46 -21.15
CA GLU A 238 -1.79 1.40 -20.19
C GLU A 238 -0.29 1.34 -19.92
N LEU A 239 0.54 1.35 -20.97
CA LEU A 239 1.99 1.26 -20.82
C LEU A 239 2.59 2.53 -20.19
N PRO A 240 2.29 3.75 -20.67
CA PRO A 240 2.77 4.97 -20.02
C PRO A 240 2.35 5.05 -18.55
N LEU A 241 1.11 4.68 -18.22
CA LEU A 241 0.64 4.72 -16.84
C LEU A 241 1.31 3.64 -15.98
N ALA A 242 1.49 2.43 -16.49
CA ALA A 242 2.18 1.37 -15.76
C ALA A 242 3.64 1.75 -15.48
N LEU A 243 4.36 2.31 -16.45
CA LEU A 243 5.73 2.78 -16.27
C LEU A 243 5.81 3.95 -15.28
N PHE A 244 4.89 4.90 -15.37
CA PHE A 244 4.78 6.01 -14.43
C PHE A 244 4.52 5.52 -13.00
N GLY A 245 3.53 4.62 -12.84
CA GLY A 245 3.20 4.02 -11.55
C GLY A 245 4.39 3.28 -10.94
N MET A 246 5.08 2.44 -11.72
CA MET A 246 6.28 1.74 -11.24
C MET A 246 7.42 2.72 -10.87
N ALA A 247 7.66 3.75 -11.68
CA ALA A 247 8.69 4.75 -11.39
C ALA A 247 8.39 5.51 -10.08
N ALA A 248 7.16 5.98 -9.92
CA ALA A 248 6.74 6.71 -8.73
C ALA A 248 6.75 5.82 -7.47
N MET A 249 6.29 4.58 -7.57
CA MET A 249 6.31 3.63 -6.46
C MET A 249 7.74 3.24 -6.04
N ASN A 250 8.65 3.05 -6.99
CA ASN A 250 10.07 2.82 -6.69
C ASN A 250 10.70 4.02 -5.98
N LEU A 251 10.39 5.25 -6.41
CA LEU A 251 10.86 6.47 -5.75
C LEU A 251 10.35 6.56 -4.29
N LEU A 252 9.06 6.26 -4.07
CA LEU A 252 8.47 6.24 -2.72
C LEU A 252 9.10 5.15 -1.85
N ASN A 253 9.43 3.98 -2.42
CA ASN A 253 10.16 2.92 -1.70
C ASN A 253 11.57 3.36 -1.29
N ILE A 254 12.26 4.16 -2.11
CA ILE A 254 13.57 4.73 -1.74
C ILE A 254 13.41 5.66 -0.53
N PHE A 255 12.44 6.56 -0.54
CA PHE A 255 12.19 7.45 0.61
C PHE A 255 11.85 6.66 1.88
N LEU A 256 10.99 5.64 1.77
CA LEU A 256 10.69 4.76 2.90
C LEU A 256 11.94 4.02 3.40
N GLY A 257 12.84 3.63 2.51
CA GLY A 257 14.10 2.98 2.87
C GLY A 257 15.04 3.89 3.65
N ILE A 258 15.14 5.16 3.25
CA ILE A 258 15.90 6.18 3.99
C ILE A 258 15.31 6.37 5.39
N ASP A 259 13.99 6.49 5.49
CA ASP A 259 13.30 6.64 6.77
C ASP A 259 13.50 5.41 7.66
N LEU A 260 13.44 4.22 7.09
CA LEU A 260 13.65 2.97 7.82
C LEU A 260 15.09 2.85 8.34
N PHE A 261 16.08 3.15 7.51
CA PHE A 261 17.49 3.13 7.91
C PHE A 261 17.77 4.18 8.98
N SER A 262 17.18 5.37 8.85
CA SER A 262 17.28 6.42 9.87
C SER A 262 16.69 5.96 11.21
N ALA A 263 15.55 5.25 11.19
CA ALA A 263 14.92 4.69 12.38
C ALA A 263 15.78 3.59 13.01
N TYR A 264 16.43 2.76 12.19
CA TYR A 264 17.36 1.72 12.66
C TYR A 264 18.55 2.33 13.40
N ARG A 265 19.18 3.34 12.78
CA ARG A 265 20.32 4.05 13.37
C ARG A 265 19.94 4.72 14.69
N ARG A 266 18.77 5.37 14.76
CA ARG A 266 18.28 6.00 16.00
C ARG A 266 18.10 4.99 17.13
N GLU A 267 17.51 3.83 16.83
CA GLU A 267 17.26 2.78 17.83
C GLU A 267 18.56 2.13 18.31
N LYS A 268 19.50 1.85 17.39
CA LYS A 268 20.84 1.36 17.73
C LYS A 268 21.62 2.35 18.60
N ASN A 269 21.60 3.65 18.26
CA ASN A 269 22.29 4.66 19.05
C ASN A 269 21.68 4.81 20.45
N SER A 270 20.35 4.70 20.58
CA SER A 270 19.67 4.72 21.87
C SER A 270 20.07 3.52 22.76
N GLN A 271 20.29 2.34 22.17
CA GLN A 271 20.79 1.17 22.89
C GLN A 271 22.20 1.41 23.45
N GLN A 272 23.10 1.98 22.63
CA GLN A 272 24.47 2.24 23.04
C GLN A 272 24.56 3.25 24.19
N ASN A 273 23.71 4.28 24.18
CA ASN A 273 23.68 5.28 25.26
C ASN A 273 23.07 4.75 26.56
N CYS A 274 22.07 3.85 26.52
CA CYS A 274 21.53 3.22 27.74
C CYS A 274 22.55 2.28 28.38
N HIS A 275 23.33 1.54 27.58
CA HIS A 275 24.33 0.63 28.11
C HIS A 275 25.45 1.38 28.84
N ASN A 276 25.95 2.48 28.26
CA ASN A 276 27.00 3.32 28.84
C ASN A 276 26.58 4.07 30.12
N HIS A 277 25.28 4.17 30.43
CA HIS A 277 24.77 4.79 31.66
C HIS A 277 24.59 3.79 32.82
N HIS A 278 24.70 2.50 32.53
CA HIS A 278 24.58 1.41 33.51
C HIS A 278 25.92 0.74 33.85
N GLU A 279 27.02 1.21 33.26
CA GLU A 279 28.41 0.93 33.67
C GLU A 279 28.97 2.11 34.49
#